data_AF-A0A9J6GF50-F1
#
_entry.id   AF-A0A9J6GF50-F1
#
_cell.length_a   1.000
_cell.length_b   1.000
_cell.length_c   1.000
_cell.angle_alpha   90.00
_cell.angle_beta   90.00
_cell.angle_gamma   90.00
#
_symmetry.space_group_name_H-M   'P 1'
#
loop_
_entity.id
_entity.type
_entity.pdbx_description
1 polymer ?
#
loop_
_entity_poly.entity_id
_entity_poly.type
_entity_poly.pdbx_seq_one_letter_code
_entity_poly.pdbx_strand_id
1 'polypeptide(L)'
;MQPEANGQDRCESLPQAVLPIRHARTQEELNLFYKRVAAAGIKPAILMVHPHYSALFQAPQNKKVQLLRNLSCQEASSEDLGSLICRAEKFLEELIISQEMVQHVESSTREQSKCTMRYAYRAGRITASVMKSVRCTSIKTPSISLLKKICHPEMHKFSTPATTSGLDYEADAINSYVAEMKKQHASFAHSISGM
;
A
#
# COMPACT_ATOMS: atom_id res chain seq x y z
N MET A 1 -59.86 -45.34 -11.72
CA MET A 1 -60.17 -44.74 -13.03
C MET A 1 -59.94 -43.24 -12.91
N GLN A 2 -58.92 -42.78 -13.65
CA GLN A 2 -58.54 -41.40 -14.04
C GLN A 2 -58.55 -40.24 -13.01
N PRO A 3 -57.40 -39.56 -12.85
CA PRO A 3 -57.34 -38.17 -12.40
C PRO A 3 -57.20 -37.18 -13.58
N GLU A 4 -58.02 -36.13 -13.51
CA GLU A 4 -57.73 -34.68 -13.58
C GLU A 4 -56.51 -34.12 -14.37
N ALA A 5 -56.84 -33.05 -15.11
CA ALA A 5 -56.06 -31.84 -15.42
C ALA A 5 -54.88 -31.92 -16.40
N ASN A 6 -55.14 -31.60 -17.69
CA ASN A 6 -54.12 -31.22 -18.65
C ASN A 6 -54.01 -29.68 -18.71
N GLY A 7 -52.98 -29.15 -18.05
CA GLY A 7 -52.65 -27.72 -18.02
C GLY A 7 -52.10 -27.22 -19.36
N GLN A 8 -52.60 -26.07 -19.80
CA GLN A 8 -52.02 -25.25 -20.85
C GLN A 8 -50.62 -24.78 -20.46
N ASP A 9 -49.63 -25.06 -21.30
CA ASP A 9 -48.39 -24.30 -21.34
C ASP A 9 -48.14 -23.86 -22.78
N ARG A 10 -48.70 -22.70 -23.15
CA ARG A 10 -48.33 -22.02 -24.39
C ARG A 10 -46.98 -21.36 -24.14
N CYS A 11 -45.92 -22.01 -24.58
CA CYS A 11 -44.61 -21.40 -24.69
C CYS A 11 -44.68 -20.31 -25.79
N GLU A 12 -44.98 -19.07 -25.40
CA GLU A 12 -44.78 -17.90 -26.26
C GLU A 12 -43.28 -17.68 -26.44
N SER A 13 -42.75 -18.11 -27.58
CA SER A 13 -41.37 -17.82 -27.97
C SER A 13 -41.23 -16.32 -28.25
N LEU A 14 -40.45 -15.63 -27.42
CA LEU A 14 -40.04 -14.24 -27.65
C LEU A 14 -39.38 -14.09 -29.03
N PRO A 15 -39.71 -13.05 -29.81
CA PRO A 15 -39.08 -12.82 -31.10
C PRO A 15 -37.58 -12.59 -30.90
N GLN A 16 -36.78 -13.45 -31.54
CA GLN A 16 -35.34 -13.34 -31.56
C GLN A 16 -34.98 -12.02 -32.26
N ALA A 17 -34.52 -11.03 -31.50
CA ALA A 17 -34.00 -9.79 -32.06
C ALA A 17 -32.76 -10.14 -32.90
N VAL A 18 -32.92 -10.16 -34.21
CA VAL A 18 -31.80 -10.26 -35.15
C VAL A 18 -30.98 -9.00 -34.98
N LEU A 19 -29.91 -9.08 -34.18
CA LEU A 19 -28.90 -8.03 -34.12
C LEU A 19 -28.36 -7.86 -35.55
N PRO A 20 -28.36 -6.65 -36.12
CA PRO A 20 -27.83 -6.44 -37.47
C PRO A 20 -26.41 -6.98 -37.51
N ILE A 21 -26.11 -7.79 -38.53
CA ILE A 21 -24.79 -8.34 -38.79
C ILE A 21 -23.84 -7.15 -38.91
N ARG A 22 -23.09 -6.86 -37.85
CA ARG A 22 -22.06 -5.83 -37.89
C ARG A 22 -20.99 -6.38 -38.82
N HIS A 23 -20.83 -5.76 -39.99
CA HIS A 23 -19.67 -6.03 -40.84
C HIS A 23 -18.41 -5.91 -39.98
N ALA A 24 -17.53 -6.92 -40.07
CA ALA A 24 -16.25 -6.87 -39.40
C ALA A 24 -15.52 -5.62 -39.91
N ARG A 25 -15.23 -4.68 -39.00
CA ARG A 25 -14.52 -3.46 -39.38
C ARG A 25 -13.17 -3.83 -39.99
N THR A 26 -12.80 -3.11 -41.04
CA THR A 26 -11.51 -3.33 -41.68
C THR A 26 -10.38 -2.92 -40.74
N GLN A 27 -9.20 -3.51 -40.93
CA GLN A 27 -8.02 -3.20 -40.11
C GLN A 27 -7.64 -1.70 -40.21
N GLU A 28 -7.90 -1.08 -41.35
CA GLU A 28 -7.68 0.34 -41.60
C GLU A 28 -8.58 1.24 -40.74
N GLU A 29 -9.86 0.90 -40.62
CA GLU A 29 -10.81 1.61 -39.75
C GLU A 29 -10.44 1.49 -38.27
N LEU A 30 -9.96 0.31 -37.86
CA LEU A 30 -9.44 0.08 -36.52
C LEU A 30 -8.19 0.91 -36.23
N ASN A 31 -7.23 0.93 -37.17
CA ASN A 31 -6.02 1.74 -37.04
C ASN A 31 -6.35 3.25 -36.93
N LEU A 32 -7.31 3.72 -37.74
CA LEU A 32 -7.78 5.10 -37.68
C LEU A 32 -8.47 5.43 -36.35
N PHE A 33 -9.28 4.51 -35.83
CA PHE A 33 -9.88 4.63 -34.51
C PHE A 33 -8.80 4.77 -33.42
N TYR A 34 -7.82 3.87 -33.36
CA TYR A 34 -6.76 3.95 -32.35
C TYR A 34 -5.92 5.22 -32.46
N LYS A 35 -5.66 5.70 -33.69
CA LYS A 35 -4.97 6.97 -33.92
C LYS A 35 -5.76 8.16 -33.36
N ARG A 36 -7.08 8.20 -33.57
CA ARG A 36 -7.96 9.24 -33.01
C ARG A 36 -8.04 9.16 -31.49
N VAL A 37 -8.13 7.96 -30.94
CA VAL A 37 -8.17 7.73 -29.50
C VAL A 37 -6.86 8.17 -28.84
N ALA A 38 -5.71 7.89 -29.44
CA ALA A 38 -4.41 8.35 -28.96
C ALA A 38 -4.26 9.88 -29.02
N ALA A 39 -4.83 10.51 -30.05
CA ALA A 39 -4.78 11.97 -30.22
C ALA A 39 -5.71 12.75 -29.26
N ALA A 40 -6.64 12.08 -28.58
CA ALA A 40 -7.62 12.72 -27.70
C ALA A 40 -7.04 13.22 -26.36
N GLY A 41 -5.75 12.97 -26.07
CA GLY A 41 -5.08 13.44 -24.84
C GLY A 41 -5.47 12.68 -23.56
N ILE A 42 -6.33 11.68 -23.67
CA ILE A 42 -6.76 10.78 -22.58
C ILE A 42 -5.94 9.48 -22.70
N LYS A 43 -5.72 8.78 -21.58
CA LYS A 43 -5.01 7.47 -21.52
C LYS A 43 -6.00 6.29 -21.37
N PRO A 44 -6.76 5.91 -22.41
CA PRO A 44 -7.77 4.86 -22.31
C PRO A 44 -7.13 3.47 -22.23
N ALA A 45 -7.73 2.61 -21.40
CA ALA A 45 -7.24 1.25 -21.13
C ALA A 45 -7.06 0.39 -22.39
N ILE A 46 -7.86 0.63 -23.44
CA ILE A 46 -7.76 -0.12 -24.70
C ILE A 46 -6.41 0.06 -25.41
N LEU A 47 -5.72 1.20 -25.22
CA LEU A 47 -4.39 1.44 -25.81
C LEU A 47 -3.27 0.76 -25.02
N MET A 48 -3.50 0.39 -23.76
CA MET A 48 -2.52 -0.31 -22.91
C MET A 48 -2.20 -1.71 -23.44
N VAL A 49 -3.19 -2.38 -24.04
CA VAL A 49 -3.03 -3.72 -24.62
C VAL A 49 -2.68 -3.68 -26.11
N HIS A 50 -2.67 -2.50 -26.74
CA HIS A 50 -2.42 -2.37 -28.17
C HIS A 50 -0.91 -2.33 -28.47
N PRO A 51 -0.37 -3.19 -29.35
CA PRO A 51 1.08 -3.34 -29.56
C PRO A 51 1.84 -2.04 -29.87
N HIS A 52 1.24 -1.14 -30.64
CA HIS A 52 1.86 0.14 -31.04
C HIS A 52 1.74 1.28 -30.02
N TYR A 53 0.85 1.16 -29.04
CA TYR A 53 0.56 2.23 -28.07
C TYR A 53 0.85 1.82 -26.62
N SER A 54 1.00 0.52 -26.34
CA SER A 54 1.26 -0.03 -25.01
C SER A 54 2.52 0.56 -24.36
N ALA A 55 3.55 0.90 -25.13
CA ALA A 55 4.76 1.55 -24.64
C ALA A 55 4.52 2.94 -24.00
N LEU A 56 3.40 3.61 -24.35
CA LEU A 56 2.97 4.86 -23.72
C LEU A 56 2.44 4.66 -22.29
N PHE A 57 2.14 3.40 -21.94
CA PHE A 57 1.66 2.97 -20.64
C PHE A 57 2.81 2.24 -19.95
N GLN A 58 3.69 3.02 -19.33
CA GLN A 58 4.64 2.43 -18.39
C GLN A 58 3.83 1.82 -17.24
N ALA A 59 4.01 0.53 -16.97
CA ALA A 59 3.61 -0.02 -15.68
C ALA A 59 4.22 0.91 -14.62
N PRO A 60 3.45 1.36 -13.61
CA PRO A 60 4.04 2.15 -12.55
C PRO A 60 5.22 1.35 -12.04
N GLN A 61 6.43 1.86 -12.28
CA GLN A 61 7.65 1.36 -11.68
C GLN A 61 7.53 1.75 -10.20
N ASN A 62 6.63 1.09 -9.48
CA ASN A 62 6.61 1.09 -8.04
C ASN A 62 7.89 0.38 -7.66
N LYS A 63 9.00 1.13 -7.68
CA LYS A 63 10.26 0.69 -7.11
C LYS A 63 9.90 0.30 -5.68
N LYS A 64 9.89 -1.01 -5.44
CA LYS A 64 9.48 -1.57 -4.16
C LYS A 64 10.35 -0.93 -3.09
N VAL A 65 9.70 -0.38 -2.07
CA VAL A 65 10.41 0.26 -0.96
C VAL A 65 11.32 -0.77 -0.33
N GLN A 66 12.63 -0.50 -0.35
CA GLN A 66 13.61 -1.39 0.25
C GLN A 66 13.44 -1.37 1.77
N LEU A 67 13.34 -2.56 2.37
CA LEU A 67 13.13 -2.74 3.81
C LEU A 67 14.46 -3.05 4.49
N LEU A 68 14.84 -2.26 5.49
CA LEU A 68 16.05 -2.54 6.30
C LEU A 68 15.98 -3.90 6.99
N ARG A 69 14.77 -4.39 7.28
CA ARG A 69 14.54 -5.75 7.80
C ARG A 69 15.25 -6.82 6.98
N ASN A 70 15.35 -6.64 5.66
CA ASN A 70 15.91 -7.64 4.76
C ASN A 70 17.42 -7.87 4.96
N LEU A 71 18.11 -6.98 5.68
CA LEU A 71 19.49 -7.19 6.11
C LEU A 71 19.62 -8.36 7.09
N SER A 72 18.57 -8.64 7.86
CA SER A 72 18.51 -9.75 8.82
C SER A 72 17.94 -11.00 8.15
N CYS A 73 18.63 -11.50 7.12
CA CYS A 73 18.28 -12.73 6.43
C CYS A 73 18.93 -13.96 7.08
N GLN A 74 18.54 -15.17 6.65
CA GLN A 74 19.06 -16.41 7.24
C GLN A 74 20.57 -16.54 7.02
N GLU A 75 21.05 -16.11 5.86
CA GLU A 75 22.46 -16.11 5.47
C GLU A 75 23.29 -15.19 6.39
N ALA A 76 22.71 -14.08 6.83
CA ALA A 76 23.35 -13.17 7.78
C ALA A 76 23.58 -13.80 9.16
N SER A 77 22.80 -14.82 9.53
CA SER A 77 22.92 -15.42 10.87
C SER A 77 24.18 -16.27 11.03
N SER A 78 24.79 -16.71 9.93
CA SER A 78 25.99 -17.55 9.90
C SER A 78 27.29 -16.79 9.59
N GLU A 79 27.20 -15.49 9.33
CA GLU A 79 28.35 -14.67 8.92
C GLU A 79 29.08 -14.03 10.11
N ASP A 80 30.36 -13.73 9.90
CA ASP A 80 31.14 -12.96 10.86
C ASP A 80 30.77 -11.46 10.82
N LEU A 81 31.17 -10.73 11.86
CA LEU A 81 30.84 -9.31 12.00
C LEU A 81 31.37 -8.45 10.84
N GLY A 82 32.54 -8.76 10.27
CA GLY A 82 33.12 -8.01 9.16
C GLY A 82 32.28 -8.16 7.89
N SER A 83 31.88 -9.39 7.58
CA SER A 83 30.97 -9.69 6.45
C SER A 83 29.61 -8.99 6.60
N LEU A 84 29.06 -8.99 7.82
CA LEU A 84 27.80 -8.29 8.13
C LEU A 84 27.88 -6.78 7.94
N ILE A 85 28.99 -6.16 8.34
CA ILE A 85 29.23 -4.73 8.14
C ILE A 85 29.31 -4.42 6.64
N CYS A 86 30.09 -5.18 5.88
CA CYS A 86 30.22 -5.00 4.43
C CYS A 86 28.87 -5.13 3.71
N ARG A 87 28.03 -6.10 4.10
CA ARG A 87 26.66 -6.21 3.58
C ARG A 87 25.83 -4.96 3.88
N ALA A 88 25.88 -4.48 5.12
CA ALA A 88 25.10 -3.31 5.53
C ALA A 88 25.56 -2.05 4.77
N GLU A 89 26.86 -1.85 4.61
CA GLU A 89 27.44 -0.75 3.83
C GLU A 89 26.98 -0.80 2.37
N LYS A 90 27.12 -1.95 1.71
CA LYS A 90 26.64 -2.15 0.34
C LYS A 90 25.15 -1.86 0.18
N PHE A 91 24.34 -2.33 1.12
CA PHE A 91 22.91 -2.05 1.11
C PHE A 91 22.62 -0.55 1.24
N LEU A 92 23.35 0.16 2.11
CA LEU A 92 23.17 1.60 2.31
C LEU A 92 23.61 2.42 1.10
N GLU A 93 24.66 1.98 0.38
CA GLU A 93 25.09 2.58 -0.89
C GLU A 93 24.03 2.44 -1.98
N GLU A 94 23.35 1.29 -2.04
CA GLU A 94 22.28 0.99 -3.00
C GLU A 94 20.90 1.51 -2.58
N LEU A 95 20.77 2.04 -1.35
CA LEU A 95 19.50 2.47 -0.79
C LEU A 95 19.03 3.79 -1.42
N ILE A 96 18.15 3.65 -2.42
CA ILE A 96 17.50 4.80 -3.07
C ILE A 96 16.16 5.07 -2.39
N ILE A 97 16.00 6.29 -1.86
CA ILE A 97 14.75 6.79 -1.30
C ILE A 97 14.25 7.93 -2.19
N SER A 98 13.14 7.71 -2.89
CA SER A 98 12.48 8.75 -3.68
C SER A 98 11.30 9.36 -2.93
N GLN A 99 10.91 10.59 -3.30
CA GLN A 99 9.74 11.24 -2.72
C GLN A 99 8.45 10.44 -2.94
N GLU A 100 8.31 9.78 -4.08
CA GLU A 100 7.18 8.92 -4.41
C GLU A 100 7.10 7.71 -3.46
N MET A 101 8.25 7.09 -3.14
CA MET A 101 8.31 6.02 -2.15
C MET A 101 7.89 6.51 -0.77
N VAL A 102 8.35 7.70 -0.36
CA VAL A 102 7.98 8.29 0.93
C VAL A 102 6.46 8.53 0.99
N GLN A 103 5.89 9.15 -0.04
CA GLN A 103 4.44 9.37 -0.13
C GLN A 103 3.64 8.06 -0.15
N HIS A 104 4.17 7.04 -0.82
CA HIS A 104 3.55 5.71 -0.83
C HIS A 104 3.56 5.06 0.57
N VAL A 105 4.69 5.11 1.28
CA VAL A 105 4.77 4.60 2.66
C VAL A 105 3.83 5.37 3.58
N GLU A 106 3.84 6.70 3.51
CA GLU A 106 2.95 7.54 4.33
C GLU A 106 1.49 7.18 4.08
N SER A 107 1.03 7.27 2.82
CA SER A 107 -0.38 7.01 2.48
C SER A 107 -0.83 5.58 2.80
N SER A 108 0.02 4.57 2.54
CA SER A 108 -0.30 3.15 2.84
C SER A 108 -0.27 2.80 4.32
N THR A 109 0.24 3.69 5.18
CA THR A 109 0.35 3.46 6.63
C THR A 109 -0.45 4.44 7.47
N ARG A 110 -1.37 5.21 6.87
CA ARG A 110 -2.27 6.14 7.59
C ARG A 110 -3.19 5.47 8.61
N GLU A 111 -3.48 4.19 8.46
CA GLU A 111 -4.21 3.41 9.49
C GLU A 111 -3.34 3.07 10.71
N GLN A 112 -2.07 3.52 10.71
CA GLN A 112 -1.12 3.46 11.80
C GLN A 112 -1.01 2.07 12.46
N SER A 113 -1.54 1.92 13.68
CA SER A 113 -1.46 0.68 14.48
C SER A 113 -2.22 -0.49 13.84
N LYS A 114 -3.24 -0.20 13.02
CA LYS A 114 -4.04 -1.19 12.30
C LYS A 114 -3.31 -1.71 11.04
N CYS A 115 -2.36 -0.93 10.50
CA CYS A 115 -1.55 -1.33 9.37
C CYS A 115 -0.34 -2.17 9.82
N THR A 116 -0.37 -3.47 9.55
CA THR A 116 0.74 -4.39 9.89
C THR A 116 2.04 -4.06 9.15
N MET A 117 1.94 -3.53 7.91
CA MET A 117 3.09 -3.11 7.11
C MET A 117 3.90 -1.99 7.77
N ARG A 118 3.28 -1.18 8.64
CA ARG A 118 3.98 -0.15 9.41
C ARG A 118 5.12 -0.75 10.25
N TYR A 119 4.98 -1.96 10.79
CA TYR A 119 6.06 -2.61 11.54
C TYR A 119 7.24 -2.96 10.64
N ALA A 120 6.97 -3.46 9.43
CA ALA A 120 8.01 -3.78 8.45
C ALA A 120 8.79 -2.54 8.01
N TYR A 121 8.11 -1.41 7.79
CA TYR A 121 8.75 -0.14 7.48
C TYR A 121 9.52 0.45 8.67
N ARG A 122 9.12 0.17 9.92
CA ARG A 122 9.82 0.66 11.12
C ARG A 122 11.04 -0.19 11.49
N ALA A 123 11.07 -1.46 11.08
CA ALA A 123 12.15 -2.37 11.39
C ALA A 123 13.50 -1.80 10.92
N GLY A 124 14.47 -1.77 11.84
CA GLY A 124 15.81 -1.21 11.60
C GLY A 124 15.90 0.32 11.63
N ARG A 125 14.79 1.05 11.86
CA ARG A 125 14.78 2.53 11.91
C ARG A 125 14.66 3.06 13.33
N ILE A 126 15.41 4.11 13.64
CA ILE A 126 15.24 4.89 14.88
C ILE A 126 13.99 5.76 14.71
N THR A 127 12.95 5.47 15.48
CA THR A 127 11.68 6.22 15.47
C THR A 127 11.56 7.10 16.70
N ALA A 128 10.64 8.08 16.68
CA ALA A 128 10.44 9.01 17.79
C ALA A 128 10.25 8.30 19.14
N SER A 129 9.50 7.19 19.19
CA SER A 129 9.22 6.46 20.43
C SER A 129 10.40 5.67 21.01
N VAL A 130 11.51 5.52 20.26
CA VAL A 130 12.74 4.86 20.75
C VAL A 130 13.93 5.81 20.80
N MET A 131 13.80 7.04 20.27
CA MET A 131 14.88 8.03 20.18
C MET A 131 15.53 8.31 21.55
N LYS A 132 14.72 8.50 22.60
CA LYS A 132 15.22 8.73 23.95
C LYS A 132 16.03 7.54 24.47
N SER A 133 15.53 6.32 24.27
CA SER A 133 16.22 5.09 24.69
C SER A 133 17.54 4.90 23.95
N VAL A 134 17.57 5.15 22.64
CA VAL A 134 18.80 5.10 21.83
C VAL A 134 19.81 6.12 22.36
N ARG A 135 19.40 7.37 22.57
CA ARG A 135 20.28 8.42 23.08
C ARG A 135 20.88 8.11 24.45
N CYS A 136 20.13 7.43 25.32
CA CYS A 136 20.58 7.08 26.66
C CYS A 136 21.35 5.76 26.74
N THR A 137 21.51 5.05 25.63
CA THR A 137 22.19 3.75 25.57
C THR A 137 23.62 3.92 25.06
N SER A 138 24.57 3.20 25.66
CA SER A 138 25.96 3.16 25.19
C SER A 138 26.04 2.48 23.81
N ILE A 139 26.75 3.11 22.87
CA ILE A 139 27.00 2.52 21.54
C ILE A 139 27.87 1.26 21.64
N LYS A 140 28.82 1.23 22.59
CA LYS A 140 29.71 0.08 22.79
C LYS A 140 29.00 -1.13 23.39
N THR A 141 27.93 -0.89 24.14
CA THR A 141 27.20 -1.92 24.89
C THR A 141 25.69 -1.62 24.82
N PRO A 142 25.08 -1.79 23.64
CA PRO A 142 23.68 -1.46 23.44
C PRO A 142 22.78 -2.43 24.20
N SER A 143 21.64 -1.92 24.69
CA SER A 143 20.61 -2.76 25.28
C SER A 143 20.05 -3.73 24.24
N ILE A 144 20.12 -5.04 24.52
CA ILE A 144 19.59 -6.08 23.64
C ILE A 144 18.08 -5.92 23.46
N SER A 145 17.34 -5.53 24.51
CA SER A 145 15.90 -5.30 24.41
C SER A 145 15.58 -4.11 23.51
N LEU A 146 16.43 -3.08 23.52
CA LEU A 146 16.30 -1.93 22.62
C LEU A 146 16.58 -2.32 21.17
N LEU A 147 17.66 -3.07 20.91
CA LEU A 147 17.98 -3.59 19.57
C LEU A 147 16.84 -4.44 19.02
N LYS A 148 16.30 -5.34 19.85
CA LYS A 148 15.14 -6.16 19.51
C LYS A 148 13.91 -5.32 19.16
N LYS A 149 13.62 -4.25 19.91
CA LYS A 149 12.52 -3.32 19.64
C LYS A 149 12.69 -2.56 18.32
N ILE A 150 13.94 -2.24 17.94
CA ILE A 150 14.24 -1.53 16.68
C ILE A 150 14.20 -2.49 15.49
N CYS A 151 14.84 -3.65 15.58
CA CYS A 151 15.00 -4.58 14.45
C CYS A 151 13.79 -5.49 14.24
N HIS A 152 13.02 -5.81 15.30
CA HIS A 152 11.88 -6.73 15.27
C HIS A 152 10.63 -6.12 15.95
N PRO A 153 10.16 -4.94 15.50
CA PRO A 153 9.09 -4.21 16.18
C PRO A 153 7.74 -4.96 16.22
N GLU A 154 7.49 -5.90 15.30
CA GLU A 154 6.31 -6.75 15.30
C GLU A 154 6.31 -7.80 16.43
N MET A 155 7.49 -8.27 16.84
CA MET A 155 7.65 -9.26 17.92
C MET A 155 7.70 -8.59 19.29
N HIS A 156 8.07 -7.30 19.33
CA HIS A 156 8.24 -6.52 20.55
C HIS A 156 7.21 -5.39 20.66
N LYS A 157 5.95 -5.73 20.41
CA LYS A 157 4.82 -4.82 20.62
C LYS A 157 4.65 -4.54 22.10
N PHE A 158 4.50 -3.26 22.43
CA PHE A 158 4.14 -2.85 23.78
C PHE A 158 2.62 -2.83 23.88
N SER A 159 2.06 -3.72 24.71
CA SER A 159 0.62 -3.82 24.92
C SER A 159 0.35 -4.00 26.41
N THR A 160 -0.26 -3.00 27.01
CA THR A 160 -0.80 -3.00 28.37
C THR A 160 -2.28 -2.60 28.32
N PRO A 161 -3.08 -2.89 29.36
CA PRO A 161 -4.47 -2.43 29.41
C PRO A 161 -4.62 -0.92 29.18
N ALA A 162 -3.67 -0.13 29.71
CA ALA A 162 -3.63 1.31 29.50
C ALA A 162 -3.39 1.69 28.04
N THR A 163 -2.49 1.01 27.32
CA THR A 163 -2.29 1.30 25.88
C THR A 163 -3.41 0.80 25.00
N THR A 164 -4.06 -0.31 25.36
CA THR A 164 -5.23 -0.80 24.62
C THR A 164 -6.38 0.19 24.76
N SER A 165 -6.68 0.62 25.99
CA SER A 165 -7.65 1.69 26.24
C SER A 165 -7.29 2.97 25.47
N GLY A 166 -6.01 3.35 25.47
CA GLY A 166 -5.53 4.48 24.67
C GLY A 166 -5.86 4.35 23.17
N LEU A 167 -5.66 3.17 22.57
CA LEU A 167 -5.98 2.91 21.17
C LEU A 167 -7.49 2.93 20.89
N ASP A 168 -8.30 2.43 21.82
CA ASP A 168 -9.75 2.34 21.67
C ASP A 168 -10.42 3.73 21.70
N TYR A 169 -9.93 4.62 22.57
CA TYR A 169 -10.50 5.96 22.75
C TYR A 169 -9.75 7.09 22.02
N GLU A 170 -8.67 6.78 21.30
CA GLU A 170 -7.86 7.78 20.57
C GLU A 170 -8.71 8.60 19.60
N ALA A 171 -9.59 7.94 18.86
CA ALA A 171 -10.46 8.59 17.89
C ALA A 171 -11.42 9.60 18.56
N ASP A 172 -12.03 9.22 19.68
CA ASP A 172 -12.95 10.08 20.44
C ASP A 172 -12.23 11.30 21.04
N ALA A 173 -11.01 11.10 21.55
CA ALA A 173 -10.17 12.16 22.06
C ALA A 173 -9.78 13.16 20.96
N ILE A 174 -9.37 12.66 19.78
CA ILE A 174 -9.06 13.49 18.60
C ILE A 174 -10.30 14.29 18.19
N ASN A 175 -11.47 13.64 18.07
CA ASN A 175 -12.71 14.31 17.66
C ASN A 175 -13.08 15.44 18.63
N SER A 176 -12.97 15.19 19.93
CA SER A 176 -13.24 16.19 20.97
C SER A 176 -12.26 17.37 20.89
N TYR A 177 -10.98 17.09 20.71
CA TYR A 177 -9.94 18.11 20.54
C TYR A 177 -10.18 18.96 19.28
N VAL A 178 -10.44 18.31 18.13
CA VAL A 178 -10.70 18.99 16.85
C VAL A 178 -11.94 19.87 16.95
N ALA A 179 -13.01 19.40 17.60
CA ALA A 179 -14.23 20.17 17.80
C ALA A 179 -13.98 21.44 18.63
N GLU A 180 -13.14 21.36 19.66
CA GLU A 180 -12.81 22.52 20.49
C GLU A 180 -11.91 23.51 19.77
N MET A 181 -10.86 23.03 19.09
CA MET A 181 -9.94 23.89 18.34
C MET A 181 -10.62 24.63 17.20
N LYS A 182 -11.59 24.02 16.52
CA LYS A 182 -12.36 24.69 15.46
C LYS A 182 -13.22 25.85 15.97
N LYS A 183 -13.60 25.88 17.25
CA LYS A 183 -14.32 27.03 17.84
C LYS A 183 -13.38 28.22 18.06
N GLN A 184 -12.13 27.94 18.40
CA GLN A 184 -11.16 28.95 18.83
C GLN A 184 -10.26 29.43 17.68
N HIS A 185 -10.14 28.66 16.60
CA HIS A 185 -9.19 28.91 15.52
C HIS A 185 -9.84 28.77 14.14
N ALA A 186 -9.90 29.89 13.39
CA ALA A 186 -10.56 29.99 12.09
C ALA A 186 -9.91 29.13 10.98
N SER A 187 -8.64 28.73 11.12
CA SER A 187 -7.90 27.96 10.12
C SER A 187 -7.31 26.67 10.68
N PHE A 188 -7.93 26.11 11.72
CA PHE A 188 -7.47 24.84 12.28
C PHE A 188 -7.75 23.67 11.33
N ALA A 189 -6.70 22.92 11.01
CA ALA A 189 -6.76 21.72 10.19
C ALA A 189 -6.19 20.53 10.96
N HIS A 190 -6.84 19.38 10.79
CA HIS A 190 -6.37 18.10 11.31
C HIS A 190 -6.29 17.11 10.14
N SER A 191 -5.23 16.31 10.11
CA SER A 191 -5.08 15.24 9.15
C SER A 191 -4.40 14.04 9.80
N ILE A 192 -4.72 12.86 9.32
CA ILE A 192 -4.08 11.61 9.74
C ILE A 192 -2.83 11.42 8.87
N SER A 193 -1.70 11.18 9.53
CA SER A 193 -0.44 10.88 8.86
C SER A 193 -0.04 9.44 9.10
N GLY A 194 0.53 8.82 8.06
CA GLY A 194 1.26 7.57 8.17
C GLY A 194 2.68 7.77 8.70
N MET A 195 3.52 6.77 8.47
CA MET A 195 4.95 6.79 8.77
C MET A 195 5.73 7.71 7.84
#